data_AF-A0A2C9LS47-F1
#
_entry.id   AF-A0A2C9LS47-F1
#
_cell.length_a   1.000
_cell.length_b   1.000
_cell.length_c   1.000
_cell.angle_alpha   90.00
_cell.angle_beta   90.00
_cell.angle_gamma   90.00
#
_symmetry.space_group_name_H-M   'P 1'
#
loop_
_entity.id
_entity.type
_entity.pdbx_description
1 polymer ?
#
loop_
_entity_poly.entity_id
_entity_poly.type
_entity_poly.pdbx_seq_one_letter_code
_entity_poly.pdbx_strand_id
1 'polypeptide(L)'
;MEAGQRVEAGQKLIARQKLEAAQRVIGLQKVEAGQKMEGGQKVIGLQKVEAGQRVIGLQKVEAGQRVIGRQKVEAGQKVEAGQKVIGRQTVKGDQEVEGDQKVEDKANKN
;
A
#
# COMPACT_ATOMS: atom_id res chain seq x y z
N MET A 1 14.09 14.06 -15.32
CA MET A 1 14.22 12.66 -14.88
C MET A 1 13.84 12.62 -13.41
N GLU A 2 12.59 12.28 -13.06
CA GLU A 2 12.29 11.92 -11.67
C GLU A 2 12.65 10.46 -11.48
N ALA A 3 13.87 10.23 -10.98
CA ALA A 3 14.34 8.91 -10.62
C ALA A 3 13.48 8.35 -9.47
N GLY A 4 13.12 7.08 -9.54
CA GLY A 4 12.32 6.43 -8.50
C GLY A 4 12.97 6.54 -7.11
N GLN A 5 12.13 6.62 -6.06
CA GLN A 5 12.61 6.72 -4.68
C GLN A 5 13.00 5.34 -4.13
N ARG A 6 14.24 5.17 -3.67
CA ARG A 6 14.72 3.97 -2.96
C ARG A 6 14.93 4.27 -1.47
N VAL A 7 14.40 3.43 -0.58
CA VAL A 7 14.58 3.51 0.88
C VAL A 7 15.02 2.15 1.43
N GLU A 8 16.05 2.11 2.27
CA GLU A 8 16.66 0.83 2.72
C GLU A 8 16.47 0.47 4.19
N ALA A 9 16.09 1.43 5.05
CA ALA A 9 16.00 1.23 6.51
C ALA A 9 14.57 1.41 7.06
N GLY A 10 13.57 1.29 6.19
CA GLY A 10 12.18 1.64 6.49
C GLY A 10 11.86 3.13 6.29
N GLN A 11 10.58 3.42 6.09
CA GLN A 11 10.06 4.75 5.77
C GLN A 11 8.83 5.04 6.63
N LYS A 12 8.86 6.14 7.39
CA LYS A 12 7.69 6.64 8.12
C LYS A 12 7.20 7.94 7.49
N LEU A 13 5.93 7.97 7.12
CA LEU A 13 5.25 9.13 6.55
C LEU A 13 4.11 9.55 7.46
N ILE A 14 4.28 10.69 8.12
CA ILE A 14 3.31 11.27 9.06
C ILE A 14 2.42 12.34 8.41
N ALA A 15 2.80 12.81 7.23
CA ALA A 15 2.04 13.77 6.42
C ALA A 15 1.65 13.13 5.08
N ARG A 16 0.62 13.70 4.43
CA ARG A 16 0.14 13.20 3.15
C ARG A 16 1.24 13.33 2.10
N GLN A 17 1.60 12.21 1.46
CA GLN A 17 2.65 12.18 0.45
C GLN A 17 2.07 11.99 -0.94
N LYS A 18 2.54 12.77 -1.92
CA LYS A 18 2.36 12.52 -3.36
C LYS A 18 3.70 12.12 -3.96
N LEU A 19 3.74 10.98 -4.66
CA LEU A 19 4.88 10.56 -5.49
C LEU A 19 4.41 10.39 -6.94
N GLU A 20 5.20 10.88 -7.89
CA GLU A 20 4.94 10.78 -9.34
C GLU A 20 5.88 9.78 -10.05
N ALA A 21 6.73 9.10 -9.28
CA ALA A 21 7.67 8.08 -9.76
C ALA A 21 7.55 6.78 -8.95
N ALA A 22 8.17 5.71 -9.48
CA ALA A 22 8.19 4.41 -8.80
C ALA A 22 8.90 4.49 -7.44
N GLN A 23 8.39 3.78 -6.44
CA GLN A 23 8.97 3.72 -5.10
C GLN A 23 9.38 2.29 -4.76
N ARG A 24 10.61 2.12 -4.26
CA ARG A 24 11.11 0.87 -3.68
C ARG A 24 11.48 1.08 -2.21
N VAL A 25 10.86 0.32 -1.32
CA VAL A 25 11.19 0.32 0.12
C VAL A 25 11.66 -1.07 0.53
N ILE A 26 12.76 -1.12 1.27
CA ILE A 26 13.24 -2.31 1.96
C ILE A 26 13.05 -2.06 3.46
N GLY A 27 12.43 -3.01 4.16
CA GLY A 27 12.05 -2.89 5.56
C GLY A 27 10.59 -2.43 5.76
N LEU A 28 10.34 -1.69 6.86
CA LEU A 28 8.99 -1.27 7.24
C LEU A 28 8.58 0.04 6.55
N GLN A 29 7.45 0.06 5.86
CA GLN A 29 6.80 1.30 5.42
C GLN A 29 5.56 1.59 6.28
N LYS A 30 5.54 2.74 6.98
CA LYS A 30 4.39 3.21 7.76
C LYS A 30 3.84 4.52 7.19
N VAL A 31 2.56 4.57 6.90
CA VAL A 31 1.84 5.75 6.39
C VAL A 31 0.67 6.09 7.32
N GLU A 32 0.72 7.26 7.94
CA GLU A 32 -0.31 7.70 8.91
C GLU A 32 -1.36 8.62 8.26
N ALA A 33 -0.95 9.64 7.48
CA ALA A 33 -1.85 10.65 6.91
C ALA A 33 -2.29 10.40 5.44
N GLY A 34 -1.99 9.21 4.93
CA GLY A 34 -2.38 8.74 3.60
C GLY A 34 -1.35 9.03 2.49
N GLN A 35 -1.39 8.21 1.44
CA GLN A 35 -0.41 8.25 0.35
C GLN A 35 -1.10 8.22 -1.02
N LYS A 36 -0.68 9.08 -1.94
CA LYS A 36 -1.01 9.01 -3.35
C LYS A 36 0.26 8.73 -4.15
N MET A 37 0.24 7.67 -4.96
CA MET A 37 1.34 7.32 -5.85
C MET A 37 0.85 7.20 -7.28
N GLU A 38 1.48 7.97 -8.16
CA GLU A 38 1.35 7.89 -9.61
C GLU A 38 2.61 7.18 -10.10
N GLY A 39 2.56 5.84 -10.13
CA GLY A 39 3.73 4.98 -10.33
C GLY A 39 3.56 3.63 -9.64
N GLY A 40 4.57 2.76 -9.80
CA GLY A 40 4.60 1.46 -9.12
C GLY A 40 5.21 1.54 -7.73
N GLN A 41 4.68 0.78 -6.78
CA GLN A 41 5.21 0.63 -5.43
C GLN A 41 5.71 -0.79 -5.22
N LYS A 42 6.97 -0.94 -4.82
CA LYS A 42 7.52 -2.22 -4.36
C LYS A 42 7.97 -2.10 -2.90
N VAL A 43 7.42 -2.92 -2.02
CA VAL A 43 7.83 -3.03 -0.62
C VAL A 43 8.37 -4.43 -0.36
N ILE A 44 9.67 -4.50 -0.05
CA ILE A 44 10.38 -5.70 0.41
C ILE A 44 10.41 -5.63 1.93
N GLY A 45 9.27 -5.99 2.54
CA GLY A 45 9.03 -5.85 3.98
C GLY A 45 7.56 -5.58 4.28
N LEU A 46 7.29 -5.07 5.48
CA LEU A 46 5.93 -4.83 5.96
C LEU A 46 5.44 -3.46 5.51
N GLN A 47 4.21 -3.39 5.01
CA GLN A 47 3.52 -2.13 4.73
C GLN A 47 2.35 -1.93 5.67
N LYS A 48 2.34 -0.81 6.41
CA LYS A 48 1.25 -0.38 7.29
C LYS A 48 0.70 0.98 6.85
N VAL A 49 -0.60 1.05 6.59
CA VAL A 49 -1.30 2.29 6.22
C VAL A 49 -2.45 2.52 7.21
N GLU A 50 -2.62 3.74 7.75
CA GLU A 50 -3.63 4.03 8.78
C GLU A 50 -4.81 4.92 8.31
N ALA A 51 -4.62 5.80 7.32
CA ALA A 51 -5.69 6.64 6.77
C ALA A 51 -6.17 6.20 5.38
N GLY A 52 -5.23 5.80 4.52
CA GLY A 52 -5.56 5.26 3.20
C GLY A 52 -4.44 5.36 2.18
N GLN A 53 -4.57 4.59 1.10
CA GLN A 53 -3.59 4.43 0.05
C GLN A 53 -4.29 4.53 -1.30
N ARG A 54 -3.76 5.35 -2.21
CA ARG A 54 -4.13 5.34 -3.63
C ARG A 54 -2.88 5.11 -4.47
N VAL A 55 -2.84 3.99 -5.18
CA VAL A 55 -1.78 3.66 -6.13
C VAL A 55 -2.41 3.59 -7.52
N ILE A 56 -1.88 4.37 -8.46
CA ILE A 56 -2.34 4.32 -9.85
C ILE A 56 -1.60 3.22 -10.63
N GLY A 57 -0.34 2.94 -10.30
CA GLY A 57 0.44 1.84 -10.88
C GLY A 57 0.31 0.52 -10.11
N LEU A 58 1.27 -0.38 -10.35
CA LEU A 58 1.34 -1.69 -9.69
C LEU A 58 1.79 -1.56 -8.24
N GLN A 59 1.15 -2.29 -7.34
CA GLN A 59 1.59 -2.42 -5.95
C GLN A 59 2.06 -3.86 -5.70
N LYS A 60 3.33 -4.02 -5.29
CA LYS A 60 3.89 -5.30 -4.84
C LYS A 60 4.36 -5.21 -3.39
N VAL A 61 3.92 -6.13 -2.54
CA VAL A 61 4.35 -6.27 -1.14
C VAL A 61 4.77 -7.71 -0.86
N GLU A 62 6.01 -7.92 -0.41
CA GLU A 62 6.55 -9.27 -0.24
C GLU A 62 6.28 -9.83 1.18
N ALA A 63 6.52 -9.07 2.26
CA ALA A 63 6.42 -9.61 3.63
C ALA A 63 5.07 -9.35 4.34
N GLY A 64 4.14 -8.65 3.70
CA GLY A 64 2.76 -8.51 4.17
C GLY A 64 2.27 -7.07 4.27
N GLN A 65 0.96 -6.91 4.14
CA GLN A 65 0.31 -5.61 4.08
C GLN A 65 -0.82 -5.49 5.10
N ARG A 66 -0.82 -4.39 5.85
CA ARG A 66 -1.93 -4.00 6.73
C ARG A 66 -2.42 -2.60 6.38
N VAL A 67 -3.70 -2.48 6.05
CA VAL A 67 -4.37 -1.21 5.82
C VAL A 67 -5.50 -1.03 6.82
N ILE A 68 -5.53 0.15 7.42
CA ILE A 68 -6.67 0.70 8.15
C ILE A 68 -7.11 1.92 7.34
N GLY A 69 -8.41 2.04 7.07
CA GLY A 69 -8.96 3.06 6.18
C GLY A 69 -9.19 2.54 4.76
N ARG A 70 -8.83 3.32 3.74
CA ARG A 70 -9.13 2.99 2.34
C ARG A 70 -7.89 2.65 1.53
N GLN A 71 -7.85 1.50 0.87
CA GLN A 71 -6.87 1.22 -0.18
C GLN A 71 -7.55 1.23 -1.55
N LYS A 72 -6.96 1.93 -2.50
CA LYS A 72 -7.35 1.95 -3.91
C LYS A 72 -6.13 1.66 -4.78
N VAL A 73 -6.21 0.66 -5.63
CA VAL A 73 -5.17 0.32 -6.61
C VAL A 73 -5.81 0.27 -7.99
N GLU A 74 -5.25 0.99 -8.97
CA GLU A 74 -5.84 1.10 -10.30
C GLU A 74 -5.29 0.10 -11.30
N ALA A 75 -3.98 -0.19 -11.31
CA ALA A 75 -3.38 -1.12 -12.27
C ALA A 75 -3.32 -2.58 -11.80
N GLY A 76 -2.96 -2.84 -10.54
CA GLY A 76 -2.90 -4.20 -9.99
C GLY A 76 -2.14 -4.30 -8.67
N GLN A 77 -2.46 -5.31 -7.89
CA GLN A 77 -1.92 -5.53 -6.55
C GLN A 77 -1.45 -6.99 -6.40
N LYS A 78 -0.19 -7.19 -6.00
CA LYS A 78 0.36 -8.49 -5.59
C LYS A 78 0.87 -8.43 -4.15
N VAL A 79 0.44 -9.38 -3.32
CA VAL A 79 0.90 -9.52 -1.93
C VAL A 79 1.27 -10.98 -1.65
N GLU A 80 2.53 -11.24 -1.29
CA GLU A 80 3.03 -12.62 -1.12
C GLU A 80 2.66 -13.17 0.27
N ALA A 81 3.08 -12.53 1.37
CA ALA A 81 2.85 -13.07 2.73
C ALA A 81 1.49 -12.74 3.38
N GLY A 82 0.56 -12.09 2.66
CA GLY A 82 -0.81 -11.82 3.12
C GLY A 82 -1.18 -10.35 3.31
N GLN A 83 -2.48 -10.08 3.25
CA GLN A 83 -3.07 -8.75 3.28
C GLN A 83 -4.22 -8.67 4.29
N LYS A 84 -4.15 -7.72 5.23
CA LYS A 84 -5.27 -7.35 6.12
C LYS A 84 -5.75 -5.93 5.83
N VAL A 85 -7.01 -5.77 5.47
CA VAL A 85 -7.67 -4.47 5.30
C VAL A 85 -8.78 -4.32 6.32
N ILE A 86 -8.77 -3.22 7.06
CA ILE A 86 -9.85 -2.78 7.94
C ILE A 86 -10.42 -1.49 7.33
N GLY A 87 -11.55 -1.59 6.65
CA GLY A 87 -12.17 -0.54 5.84
C GLY A 87 -12.33 -1.00 4.38
N ARG A 88 -12.27 -0.06 3.44
CA ARG A 88 -12.58 -0.34 2.03
C ARG A 88 -11.32 -0.67 1.22
N GLN A 89 -11.35 -1.81 0.54
CA GLN A 89 -10.41 -2.14 -0.52
C GLN A 89 -11.07 -1.96 -1.89
N THR A 90 -10.33 -1.43 -2.87
CA THR A 90 -10.76 -1.42 -4.27
C THR A 90 -9.54 -1.64 -5.16
N VAL A 91 -9.55 -2.73 -5.93
CA VAL A 91 -8.55 -3.01 -6.98
C VAL A 91 -9.29 -3.05 -8.31
N LYS A 92 -8.85 -2.27 -9.30
CA LYS A 92 -9.48 -2.26 -10.64
C LYS A 92 -8.85 -3.26 -11.60
N GLY A 93 -7.54 -3.49 -11.49
CA GLY A 93 -6.84 -4.53 -12.24
C GLY A 93 -6.72 -5.81 -11.43
N ASP A 94 -5.68 -6.59 -11.72
CA ASP A 94 -5.48 -7.89 -11.09
C ASP A 94 -5.16 -7.75 -9.60
N GLN A 95 -5.74 -8.64 -8.80
CA GLN A 95 -5.39 -8.80 -7.40
C GLN A 95 -4.92 -10.24 -7.15
N GLU A 96 -3.68 -10.38 -6.71
CA GLU A 96 -3.09 -11.66 -6.31
C GLU A 96 -2.63 -11.58 -4.85
N VAL A 97 -3.10 -12.50 -4.02
CA VAL A 97 -2.65 -12.67 -2.64
C VAL A 97 -2.31 -14.13 -2.43
N GLU A 98 -1.03 -14.44 -2.20
CA GLU A 98 -0.57 -15.83 -2.00
C GLU A 98 -0.80 -16.30 -0.55
N GLY A 99 -0.74 -15.38 0.42
CA GLY A 99 -1.06 -15.63 1.84
C GLY A 99 -2.51 -15.32 2.21
N ASP A 100 -2.77 -15.14 3.51
CA ASP A 100 -4.11 -14.82 4.00
C ASP A 100 -4.58 -13.45 3.52
N GLN A 101 -5.79 -13.39 2.95
CA GLN A 101 -6.49 -12.14 2.69
C GLN A 101 -7.66 -11.97 3.66
N LYS A 102 -7.65 -10.91 4.46
CA LYS A 102 -8.77 -10.53 5.32
C LYS A 102 -9.21 -9.11 5.06
N VAL A 103 -10.46 -8.93 4.65
CA VAL A 103 -11.10 -7.61 4.48
C VAL A 103 -12.24 -7.49 5.48
N GLU A 104 -12.09 -6.61 6.46
CA GLU A 104 -13.11 -6.28 7.46
C GLU A 104 -13.66 -4.90 7.12
N ASP A 105 -14.91 -4.81 6.68
CA ASP A 105 -15.56 -3.51 6.55
C ASP A 105 -16.04 -3.06 7.94
N LYS A 106 -15.37 -2.06 8.51
CA LYS A 106 -15.97 -1.29 9.59
C LYS A 106 -16.91 -0.29 8.93
N ALA A 107 -18.11 -0.76 8.61
CA ALA A 107 -19.24 0.15 8.49
C ALA A 107 -19.27 0.94 9.81
N ASN A 108 -19.06 2.26 9.74
CA ASN A 108 -19.43 3.13 10.83
C ASN A 108 -20.92 2.85 11.09
N LYS A 109 -21.21 2.07 12.13
CA LYS A 109 -22.51 2.14 12.79
C LYS A 109 -22.54 3.52 13.44
N ASN A 110 -22.97 4.51 12.65
CA ASN A 110 -23.70 5.63 13.19
C ASN A 110 -25.13 5.16 13.44
#